data_AF-A0A0G2EVC1-F1
#
_entry.id   AF-A0A0G2EVC1-F1
#
_cell.length_a   1.000
_cell.length_b   1.000
_cell.length_c   1.000
_cell.angle_alpha   90.00
_cell.angle_beta   90.00
_cell.angle_gamma   90.00
#
_symmetry.space_group_name_H-M   'P 1'
#
loop_
_entity.id
_entity.type
_entity.pdbx_description
1 polymer ?
#
loop_
_entity_poly.entity_id
_entity_poly.type
_entity_poly.pdbx_seq_one_letter_code
_entity_poly.pdbx_strand_id
1 'polypeptide(L)'
;MASLTELLFDDAVRRAKELDRHLAATGKPIGPLHGLPVTLKDQFDVKGYDSTIGYVAKAFRSAPEDAVVVALLRELGAIIIAKTNLPQSIMDQFYTADGGEDIRREVLAGGEPFIPHVEALVNRGKPISVYAYWQLNKMKHEQQKRYLDKWNAVRSPSSGRMVDVLLTPVMPHSAVPHRGCRWVGYTKVWNFLDYSAVVLPAGAVDKTVDTMADVASYEPRNELDRWNWNLYDPEIMDGMPVGVQIVGRKLEEEKVLGAAKAIESVLRKK
;
A
#
# COMPACT_ATOMS: atom_id res chain seq x y z
N MET A 1 -2.75 -16.43 -7.14
CA MET A 1 -2.49 -15.71 -5.88
C MET A 1 -3.35 -16.33 -4.80
N ALA A 2 -2.79 -16.62 -3.62
CA ALA A 2 -3.56 -17.14 -2.49
C ALA A 2 -4.57 -16.09 -2.01
N SER A 3 -5.83 -16.50 -1.84
CA SER A 3 -6.94 -15.62 -1.43
C SER A 3 -7.04 -15.43 0.07
N LEU A 4 -6.31 -16.22 0.88
CA LEU A 4 -6.32 -16.19 2.34
C LEU A 4 -4.99 -15.65 2.89
N THR A 5 -5.05 -14.83 3.93
CA THR A 5 -3.89 -14.24 4.62
C THR A 5 -3.64 -14.83 6.00
N GLU A 6 -4.70 -15.13 6.74
CA GLU A 6 -4.63 -15.75 8.07
C GLU A 6 -5.59 -16.94 8.12
N LEU A 7 -5.12 -18.08 8.62
CA LEU A 7 -5.94 -19.29 8.80
C LEU A 7 -6.35 -19.42 10.26
N LEU A 8 -7.66 -19.45 10.51
CA LEU A 8 -8.23 -19.49 11.85
C LEU A 8 -8.81 -20.88 12.18
N PHE A 9 -8.27 -21.94 11.57
CA PHE A 9 -8.90 -23.26 11.60
C PHE A 9 -9.00 -23.87 13.00
N ASP A 10 -7.98 -23.70 13.85
CA ASP A 10 -8.03 -24.21 15.22
C ASP A 10 -9.12 -23.53 16.05
N ASP A 11 -9.23 -22.21 15.94
CA ASP A 11 -10.28 -21.42 16.59
C ASP A 11 -11.66 -21.72 15.99
N ALA A 12 -11.75 -21.92 14.68
CA ALA A 12 -12.98 -22.28 13.97
C ALA A 12 -13.50 -23.66 14.41
N VAL A 13 -12.62 -24.66 14.50
CA VAL A 13 -12.97 -26.01 14.99
C VAL A 13 -13.40 -25.97 16.45
N ARG A 14 -12.71 -25.17 17.29
CA ARG A 14 -13.10 -24.97 18.69
C ARG A 14 -14.51 -24.37 18.78
N ARG A 15 -14.77 -23.32 18.00
CA ARG A 15 -16.07 -22.65 17.94
C ARG A 15 -17.18 -23.58 17.43
N ALA A 16 -16.91 -24.37 16.39
CA ALA A 16 -17.87 -25.36 15.88
C ALA A 16 -18.32 -26.34 16.99
N LYS A 17 -17.35 -26.91 17.73
CA LYS A 17 -17.63 -27.82 18.85
C LYS A 17 -18.42 -27.15 19.98
N GLU A 18 -18.17 -25.88 20.26
CA GLU A 18 -18.96 -25.12 21.24
C GLU A 18 -20.42 -24.95 20.81
N LEU A 19 -20.64 -24.65 19.53
CA LEU A 19 -21.96 -24.49 18.95
C LEU A 19 -22.73 -25.83 18.95
N ASP A 20 -22.08 -26.92 18.58
CA ASP A 20 -22.67 -28.27 18.65
C ASP A 20 -23.10 -28.65 20.07
N ARG A 21 -22.23 -28.40 21.07
CA ARG A 21 -22.56 -28.65 22.48
C ARG A 21 -23.74 -27.80 22.95
N HIS A 22 -23.78 -26.53 22.56
CA HIS A 22 -24.88 -25.64 22.89
C HIS A 22 -26.21 -26.14 22.31
N LEU A 23 -26.22 -26.53 21.03
CA LEU A 23 -27.40 -27.04 20.36
C LEU A 23 -27.89 -28.35 20.99
N ALA A 24 -26.97 -29.28 21.30
CA ALA A 24 -27.30 -30.53 21.96
C ALA A 24 -27.88 -30.34 23.37
N ALA A 25 -27.36 -29.37 24.13
CA ALA A 25 -27.78 -29.12 25.51
C ALA A 25 -29.11 -28.34 25.60
N THR A 26 -29.37 -27.42 24.67
CA THR A 26 -30.50 -26.48 24.76
C THR A 26 -31.62 -26.76 23.76
N GLY A 27 -31.35 -27.54 22.71
CA GLY A 27 -32.24 -27.74 21.58
C GLY A 27 -32.46 -26.49 20.72
N LYS A 28 -31.69 -25.42 20.94
CA LYS A 28 -31.86 -24.12 20.25
C LYS A 28 -30.51 -23.61 19.71
N PRO A 29 -30.52 -22.91 18.56
CA PRO A 29 -29.32 -22.21 18.09
C PRO A 29 -29.01 -21.00 18.97
N ILE A 30 -27.73 -20.68 19.13
CA ILE A 30 -27.25 -19.52 19.91
C ILE A 30 -27.66 -18.17 19.28
N GLY A 31 -27.96 -18.18 17.98
CA GLY A 31 -28.29 -16.99 17.20
C GLY A 31 -28.59 -17.32 15.73
N PRO A 32 -28.96 -16.32 14.92
CA PRO A 32 -29.40 -16.51 13.54
C PRO A 32 -28.30 -16.99 12.59
N LEU A 33 -27.02 -16.90 12.97
CA LEU A 33 -25.88 -17.34 12.16
C LEU A 33 -25.22 -18.60 12.73
N HIS A 34 -25.90 -19.33 13.62
CA HIS A 34 -25.35 -20.50 14.30
C HIS A 34 -24.74 -21.51 13.33
N GLY A 35 -23.43 -21.69 13.43
CA GLY A 35 -22.66 -22.65 12.65
C GLY A 35 -22.24 -22.15 11.26
N LEU A 36 -22.63 -20.95 10.84
CA LEU A 36 -22.34 -20.44 9.49
C LEU A 36 -20.85 -20.09 9.35
N PRO A 37 -20.09 -20.76 8.45
CA PRO A 37 -18.71 -20.40 8.19
C PRO A 37 -18.62 -19.09 7.40
N VAL A 38 -17.78 -18.17 7.86
CA VAL A 38 -17.54 -16.90 7.20
C VAL A 38 -16.05 -16.61 7.11
N THR A 39 -15.65 -15.93 6.05
CA THR A 39 -14.32 -15.31 5.96
C THR A 39 -14.46 -13.82 6.23
N LEU A 40 -13.39 -13.22 6.74
CA LEU A 40 -13.33 -11.78 6.97
C LEU A 40 -12.27 -11.16 6.09
N LYS A 41 -12.48 -9.91 5.71
CA LYS A 41 -11.45 -9.13 5.02
C LYS A 41 -10.30 -8.83 5.99
N ASP A 42 -9.05 -8.84 5.52
CA ASP A 42 -7.87 -8.70 6.39
C ASP A 42 -7.77 -7.38 7.20
N GLN A 43 -8.67 -6.42 6.95
CA GLN A 43 -8.80 -5.17 7.71
C GLN A 43 -9.54 -5.30 9.05
N PHE A 44 -10.25 -6.41 9.30
CA PHE A 44 -10.98 -6.60 10.54
C PHE A 44 -10.11 -7.31 11.56
N ASP A 45 -9.95 -6.70 12.72
CA ASP A 45 -9.21 -7.28 13.83
C ASP A 45 -9.97 -8.50 14.37
N VAL A 46 -9.24 -9.62 14.43
CA VAL A 46 -9.67 -10.84 15.12
C VAL A 46 -8.64 -11.10 16.20
N LYS A 47 -9.09 -11.18 17.45
CA LYS A 47 -8.23 -11.35 18.61
C LYS A 47 -7.28 -12.53 18.41
N GLY A 48 -5.99 -12.29 18.60
CA GLY A 48 -4.95 -13.30 18.46
C GLY A 48 -4.43 -13.52 17.03
N TYR A 49 -4.99 -12.85 16.03
CA TYR A 49 -4.56 -12.93 14.63
C TYR A 49 -4.11 -11.57 14.09
N ASP A 50 -3.27 -11.59 13.06
CA ASP A 50 -2.75 -10.38 12.44
C ASP A 50 -3.79 -9.68 11.57
N SER A 51 -3.68 -8.34 11.47
CA SER A 51 -4.39 -7.51 10.50
C SER A 51 -3.41 -6.72 9.66
N THR A 52 -2.86 -7.39 8.63
CA THR A 52 -1.77 -6.85 7.82
C THR A 52 -2.23 -5.72 6.90
N ILE A 53 -3.49 -5.74 6.48
CA ILE A 53 -4.06 -4.89 5.42
C ILE A 53 -3.22 -4.85 4.14
N GLY A 54 -2.47 -5.92 3.84
CA GLY A 54 -1.54 -6.00 2.71
C GLY A 54 -0.18 -5.34 2.96
N TYR A 55 0.09 -4.83 4.16
CA TYR A 55 1.36 -4.20 4.52
C TYR A 55 2.19 -5.13 5.41
N VAL A 56 3.38 -5.50 4.95
CA VAL A 56 4.33 -6.35 5.69
C VAL A 56 4.70 -5.75 7.05
N ALA A 57 4.75 -4.42 7.16
CA ALA A 57 5.03 -3.72 8.41
C ALA A 57 4.01 -3.98 9.53
N LYS A 58 2.87 -4.60 9.20
CA LYS A 58 1.80 -4.99 10.13
C LYS A 58 1.71 -6.50 10.36
N ALA A 59 2.55 -7.30 9.70
CA ALA A 59 2.66 -8.72 10.01
C ALA A 59 3.33 -8.93 11.38
N PHE A 60 3.05 -10.07 11.98
CA PHE A 60 3.49 -10.50 13.31
C PHE A 60 3.07 -9.53 14.42
N ARG A 61 1.85 -8.99 14.31
CA ARG A 61 1.25 -8.03 15.24
C ARG A 61 -0.21 -8.39 15.45
N SER A 62 -0.43 -9.38 16.30
CA SER A 62 -1.76 -9.88 16.58
C SER A 62 -2.64 -8.83 17.24
N ALA A 63 -3.92 -8.81 16.85
CA ALA A 63 -4.87 -7.90 17.45
C ALA A 63 -5.16 -8.31 18.91
N PRO A 64 -5.18 -7.36 19.86
CA PRO A 64 -5.46 -7.65 21.27
C PRO A 64 -6.93 -8.00 21.54
N GLU A 65 -7.83 -7.56 20.66
CA GLU A 65 -9.27 -7.71 20.78
C GLU A 65 -9.94 -7.87 19.41
N ASP A 66 -11.17 -8.38 19.41
CA ASP A 66 -12.00 -8.48 18.22
C ASP A 66 -12.54 -7.08 17.85
N ALA A 67 -12.60 -6.76 16.56
CA ALA A 67 -13.39 -5.64 16.10
C ALA A 67 -14.88 -5.85 16.42
N VAL A 68 -15.65 -4.77 16.60
CA VAL A 68 -17.09 -4.84 16.98
C VAL A 68 -17.90 -5.79 16.07
N VAL A 69 -17.67 -5.74 14.76
CA VAL A 69 -18.35 -6.63 13.80
C VAL A 69 -17.98 -8.11 13.99
N VAL A 70 -16.75 -8.39 14.40
CA VAL A 70 -16.24 -9.75 14.67
C VAL A 70 -16.89 -10.31 15.93
N ALA A 71 -16.95 -9.50 16.99
CA ALA A 71 -17.66 -9.84 18.22
C ALA A 71 -19.14 -10.13 17.95
N LEU A 72 -19.83 -9.25 17.21
CA LEU A 72 -21.24 -9.42 16.87
C LEU A 72 -21.49 -10.70 16.04
N LEU A 73 -20.67 -10.98 15.04
CA LEU A 73 -20.77 -12.21 14.24
C LEU A 73 -20.62 -13.46 15.12
N ARG A 74 -19.66 -13.45 16.06
CA ARG A 74 -19.46 -14.55 17.01
C ARG A 74 -20.64 -14.73 17.95
N GLU A 75 -21.22 -13.64 18.46
CA GLU A 75 -22.44 -13.65 19.30
C GLU A 75 -23.65 -14.22 18.55
N LEU A 76 -23.82 -13.86 17.28
CA LEU A 76 -24.88 -14.39 16.42
C LEU A 76 -24.64 -15.85 16.00
N GLY A 77 -23.48 -16.43 16.33
CA GLY A 77 -23.16 -17.84 16.14
C GLY A 77 -22.32 -18.19 14.91
N ALA A 78 -21.79 -17.20 14.20
CA ALA A 78 -20.94 -17.44 13.02
C ALA A 78 -19.57 -18.03 13.41
N ILE A 79 -18.97 -18.77 12.47
CA ILE A 79 -17.64 -19.38 12.59
C ILE A 79 -16.68 -18.69 11.63
N ILE A 80 -15.69 -17.97 12.15
CA ILE A 80 -14.69 -17.30 11.32
C ILE A 80 -13.58 -18.28 11.00
N ILE A 81 -13.42 -18.61 9.71
CA ILE A 81 -12.47 -19.67 9.29
C ILE A 81 -11.14 -19.14 8.78
N ALA A 82 -11.12 -17.93 8.22
CA ALA A 82 -9.92 -17.33 7.65
C ALA A 82 -10.10 -15.82 7.42
N LYS A 83 -8.98 -15.12 7.27
CA LYS A 83 -8.94 -13.78 6.70
C LYS A 83 -8.58 -13.85 5.23
N THR A 84 -9.20 -12.99 4.45
CA THR A 84 -9.03 -12.90 2.99
C THR A 84 -8.13 -11.73 2.65
N ASN A 85 -7.29 -11.97 1.63
CA ASN A 85 -6.32 -11.00 1.17
C ASN A 85 -7.01 -9.70 0.75
N LEU A 86 -6.34 -8.61 1.09
CA LEU A 86 -6.66 -7.29 0.59
C LEU A 86 -5.75 -7.01 -0.61
N PRO A 87 -6.27 -6.46 -1.72
CA PRO A 87 -5.39 -5.84 -2.70
C PRO A 87 -4.48 -4.88 -1.94
N GLN A 88 -3.17 -4.97 -2.20
CA GLN A 88 -2.13 -4.19 -1.52
C GLN A 88 -2.31 -2.67 -1.63
N SER A 89 -3.32 -2.25 -2.37
CA SER A 89 -4.22 -1.15 -2.07
C SER A 89 -5.27 -1.16 -3.18
N ILE A 90 -6.46 -0.61 -2.93
CA ILE A 90 -7.39 -0.27 -4.01
C ILE A 90 -6.76 0.63 -5.08
N MET A 91 -5.61 1.24 -4.79
CA MET A 91 -4.76 1.98 -5.71
C MET A 91 -4.50 1.22 -7.02
N ASP A 92 -4.12 -0.06 -6.97
CA ASP A 92 -3.89 -0.84 -8.20
C ASP A 92 -5.17 -1.01 -9.01
N GLN A 93 -6.31 -1.21 -8.34
CA GLN A 93 -7.61 -1.34 -8.98
C GLN A 93 -8.08 -0.03 -9.63
N PHE A 94 -7.75 1.12 -9.04
CA PHE A 94 -8.04 2.43 -9.62
C PHE A 94 -7.30 2.66 -10.92
N TYR A 95 -6.01 2.32 -10.94
CA TYR A 95 -5.15 2.51 -12.11
C TYR A 95 -5.46 1.55 -13.26
N THR A 96 -6.22 0.49 -13.01
CA THR A 96 -6.62 -0.49 -14.03
C THR A 96 -8.14 -0.59 -14.16
N ALA A 97 -8.89 0.42 -13.71
CA ALA A 97 -10.34 0.37 -13.68
C ALA A 97 -10.96 0.25 -15.08
N ASP A 98 -10.32 0.84 -16.08
CA ASP A 98 -10.68 0.78 -17.49
C ASP A 98 -10.11 -0.47 -18.21
N GLY A 99 -9.35 -1.33 -17.50
CA GLY A 99 -8.64 -2.45 -18.13
C GLY A 99 -7.51 -2.01 -19.08
N GLY A 100 -6.96 -0.81 -18.88
CA GLY A 100 -5.91 -0.24 -19.72
C GLY A 100 -6.37 0.14 -21.13
N GLU A 101 -7.68 0.36 -21.31
CA GLU A 101 -8.26 0.70 -22.60
C GLU A 101 -7.79 2.06 -23.10
N ASP A 102 -7.72 3.06 -22.23
CA ASP A 102 -7.25 4.39 -22.61
C ASP A 102 -5.79 4.33 -23.06
N ILE A 103 -4.93 3.64 -22.29
CA ILE A 103 -3.52 3.44 -22.66
C ILE A 103 -3.43 2.72 -24.00
N ARG A 104 -4.20 1.65 -24.19
CA ARG A 104 -4.17 0.85 -25.42
C ARG A 104 -4.56 1.69 -26.64
N ARG A 105 -5.62 2.49 -26.52
CA ARG A 105 -6.09 3.36 -27.58
C ARG A 105 -5.03 4.37 -27.99
N GLU A 106 -4.39 5.03 -27.04
CA GLU A 106 -3.37 6.05 -27.31
C GLU A 106 -2.09 5.43 -27.91
N VAL A 107 -1.61 4.29 -27.40
CA VAL A 107 -0.44 3.60 -27.97
C VAL A 107 -0.73 3.15 -29.41
N LEU A 108 -1.89 2.56 -29.67
CA LEU A 108 -2.27 2.13 -31.02
C LEU A 108 -2.42 3.31 -31.98
N ALA A 109 -2.92 4.46 -31.50
CA ALA A 109 -3.00 5.68 -32.30
C ALA A 109 -1.61 6.25 -32.65
N GLY A 110 -0.63 6.09 -31.75
CA GLY A 110 0.76 6.48 -32.01
C GLY A 110 1.51 5.56 -32.97
N GLY A 111 1.08 4.30 -33.10
CA GLY A 111 1.68 3.31 -34.01
C GLY A 111 3.01 2.72 -33.52
N GLU A 112 3.46 3.07 -32.30
CA GLU A 112 4.66 2.52 -31.69
C GLU A 112 4.36 1.19 -30.96
N PRO A 113 5.33 0.26 -30.90
CA PRO A 113 5.16 -0.96 -30.12
C PRO A 113 5.11 -0.64 -28.62
N PHE A 114 4.36 -1.43 -27.86
CA PHE A 114 4.37 -1.31 -26.41
C PHE A 114 5.77 -1.55 -25.84
N ILE A 115 6.11 -0.76 -24.82
CA ILE A 115 7.21 -1.12 -23.92
C ILE A 115 6.77 -2.36 -23.12
N PRO A 116 7.55 -3.45 -23.05
CA PRO A 116 7.09 -4.73 -22.49
C PRO A 116 6.52 -4.64 -21.07
N HIS A 117 7.11 -3.82 -20.20
CA HIS A 117 6.63 -3.63 -18.83
C HIS A 117 5.31 -2.84 -18.76
N VAL A 118 5.06 -1.95 -19.72
CA VAL A 118 3.79 -1.22 -19.85
C VAL A 118 2.72 -2.16 -20.39
N GLU A 119 3.06 -2.98 -21.39
CA GLU A 119 2.16 -4.00 -21.92
C GLU A 119 1.68 -4.98 -20.84
N ALA A 120 2.60 -5.44 -19.99
CA ALA A 120 2.27 -6.32 -18.87
C ALA A 120 1.29 -5.69 -17.87
N LEU A 121 1.35 -4.36 -17.67
CA LEU A 121 0.39 -3.62 -16.85
C LEU A 121 -0.97 -3.48 -17.55
N VAL A 122 -0.95 -3.08 -18.82
CA VAL A 122 -2.14 -2.84 -19.65
C VAL A 122 -2.96 -4.11 -19.86
N ASN A 123 -2.30 -5.27 -19.94
CA ASN A 123 -2.94 -6.56 -20.15
C ASN A 123 -3.29 -7.30 -18.85
N ARG A 124 -3.11 -6.66 -17.69
CA ARG A 124 -3.28 -7.31 -16.37
C ARG A 124 -4.74 -7.58 -15.99
N GLY A 125 -5.69 -6.90 -16.62
CA GLY A 125 -7.09 -6.96 -16.21
C GLY A 125 -8.08 -6.58 -17.31
N LYS A 126 -9.36 -6.68 -16.97
CA LYS A 126 -10.48 -6.24 -17.80
C LYS A 126 -11.10 -4.98 -17.17
N PRO A 127 -11.76 -4.12 -17.96
CA PRO A 127 -12.54 -3.02 -17.42
C PRO A 127 -13.54 -3.52 -16.38
N ILE A 128 -13.70 -2.76 -15.31
CA ILE A 128 -14.72 -3.02 -14.29
C ILE A 128 -16.03 -2.32 -14.66
N SER A 129 -17.15 -2.81 -14.12
CA SER A 129 -18.43 -2.16 -14.35
C SER A 129 -18.51 -0.79 -13.66
N VAL A 130 -19.39 0.08 -14.15
CA VAL A 130 -19.67 1.38 -13.52
C VAL A 130 -20.05 1.21 -12.04
N TYR A 131 -20.86 0.20 -11.70
CA TYR A 131 -21.21 -0.09 -10.31
C TYR A 131 -19.97 -0.43 -9.46
N ALA A 132 -19.08 -1.29 -9.96
CA ALA A 132 -17.84 -1.64 -9.27
C ALA A 132 -16.92 -0.43 -9.13
N TYR A 133 -16.84 0.43 -10.14
CA TYR A 133 -16.10 1.68 -10.09
C TYR A 133 -16.64 2.63 -9.02
N TRP A 134 -17.96 2.72 -8.82
CA TRP A 134 -18.55 3.47 -7.71
C TRP A 134 -18.20 2.88 -6.34
N GLN A 135 -18.19 1.55 -6.20
CA GLN A 135 -17.75 0.92 -4.94
C GLN A 135 -16.28 1.26 -4.65
N LEU A 136 -15.45 1.19 -5.70
CA LEU A 136 -14.04 1.53 -5.64
C LEU A 136 -13.81 3.00 -5.23
N ASN A 137 -14.62 3.94 -5.76
CA ASN A 137 -14.65 5.35 -5.35
C ASN A 137 -15.01 5.56 -3.87
N LYS A 138 -16.02 4.87 -3.35
CA LYS A 138 -16.33 4.96 -1.90
C LYS A 138 -15.12 4.54 -1.05
N MET A 139 -14.49 3.43 -1.43
CA MET A 139 -13.30 2.95 -0.73
C MET A 139 -12.11 3.93 -0.84
N LYS A 140 -11.91 4.60 -1.99
CA LYS A 140 -10.87 5.65 -2.12
C LYS A 140 -11.10 6.79 -1.16
N HIS A 141 -12.33 7.31 -1.09
CA HIS A 141 -12.66 8.40 -0.17
C HIS A 141 -12.43 8.02 1.29
N GLU A 142 -12.79 6.80 1.70
CA GLU A 142 -12.50 6.31 3.05
C GLU A 142 -11.00 6.27 3.35
N GLN A 143 -10.18 5.79 2.40
CA GLN A 143 -8.73 5.74 2.58
C GLN A 143 -8.09 7.13 2.59
N GLN A 144 -8.55 8.03 1.72
CA GLN A 144 -8.13 9.44 1.71
C GLN A 144 -8.42 10.11 3.05
N LYS A 145 -9.62 9.90 3.59
CA LYS A 145 -9.99 10.43 4.91
C LYS A 145 -9.08 9.88 6.00
N ARG A 146 -8.85 8.57 6.04
CA ARG A 146 -7.97 7.94 7.06
C ARG A 146 -6.54 8.49 7.00
N TYR A 147 -6.01 8.72 5.80
CA TYR A 147 -4.67 9.29 5.63
C TYR A 147 -4.64 10.75 6.11
N LEU A 148 -5.66 11.53 5.79
CA LEU A 148 -5.82 12.90 6.26
C LEU A 148 -5.95 12.98 7.78
N ASP A 149 -6.77 12.12 8.39
CA ASP A 149 -6.93 12.04 9.84
C ASP A 149 -5.58 11.73 10.51
N LYS A 150 -4.82 10.78 9.96
CA LYS A 150 -3.48 10.45 10.44
C LYS A 150 -2.55 11.66 10.33
N TRP A 151 -2.48 12.31 9.17
CA TRP A 151 -1.66 13.52 9.00
C TRP A 151 -2.03 14.61 10.02
N ASN A 152 -3.33 14.82 10.22
CA ASN A 152 -3.85 15.81 11.15
C ASN A 152 -3.67 15.43 12.62
N ALA A 153 -3.38 14.17 12.94
CA ALA A 153 -3.11 13.70 14.31
C ALA A 153 -1.62 13.67 14.65
N VAL A 154 -0.74 13.50 13.65
CA VAL A 154 0.71 13.43 13.89
C VAL A 154 1.22 14.78 14.41
N ARG A 155 2.00 14.73 15.49
CA ARG A 155 2.68 15.88 16.08
C ARG A 155 4.16 15.56 16.27
N SER A 156 5.00 16.56 16.05
CA SER A 156 6.41 16.52 16.41
C SER A 156 6.54 16.32 17.93
N PRO A 157 7.28 15.31 18.41
CA PRO A 157 7.47 15.09 19.84
C PRO A 157 8.18 16.24 20.55
N SER A 158 9.04 16.97 19.84
CA SER A 158 9.83 18.07 20.40
C SER A 158 9.12 19.43 20.35
N SER A 159 8.35 19.71 19.30
CA SER A 159 7.72 21.02 19.11
C SER A 159 6.20 21.02 19.24
N GLY A 160 5.56 19.85 19.30
CA GLY A 160 4.10 19.73 19.28
C GLY A 160 3.45 20.24 17.98
N ARG A 161 4.23 20.57 16.94
CA ARG A 161 3.71 21.07 15.65
C ARG A 161 3.25 19.93 14.77
N MET A 162 2.30 20.25 13.88
CA MET A 162 1.85 19.34 12.82
C MET A 162 2.93 19.15 11.74
N VAL A 163 2.75 18.11 10.93
CA VAL A 163 3.53 17.93 9.70
C VAL A 163 3.06 18.95 8.66
N ASP A 164 3.99 19.77 8.17
CA ASP A 164 3.71 20.75 7.10
C ASP A 164 3.81 20.12 5.71
N VAL A 165 4.88 19.35 5.47
CA VAL A 165 5.15 18.60 4.24
C VAL A 165 5.85 17.30 4.58
N LEU A 166 5.75 16.30 3.70
CA LEU A 166 6.59 15.10 3.74
C LEU A 166 7.75 15.25 2.77
N LEU A 167 8.95 14.90 3.24
CA LEU A 167 10.13 14.69 2.39
C LEU A 167 10.31 13.19 2.22
N THR A 168 10.30 12.74 0.97
CA THR A 168 10.33 11.32 0.63
C THR A 168 11.21 11.09 -0.59
N PRO A 169 11.78 9.88 -0.76
CA PRO A 169 12.36 9.49 -2.04
C PRO A 169 11.27 9.41 -3.11
N VAL A 170 11.63 9.75 -4.34
CA VAL A 170 10.73 9.65 -5.51
C VAL A 170 10.59 8.20 -5.97
N MET A 171 11.67 7.45 -5.86
CA MET A 171 11.85 6.07 -6.31
C MET A 171 12.83 5.36 -5.37
N PRO A 172 12.85 4.02 -5.35
CA PRO A 172 13.84 3.25 -4.59
C PRO A 172 15.25 3.25 -5.22
N HIS A 173 15.47 4.04 -6.27
CA HIS A 173 16.71 4.12 -7.04
C HIS A 173 16.92 5.57 -7.56
N SER A 174 18.18 5.99 -7.72
CA SER A 174 18.55 7.29 -8.30
C SER A 174 18.35 7.29 -9.82
N ALA A 175 18.94 6.31 -10.49
CA ALA A 175 18.77 6.03 -11.91
C ALA A 175 18.45 4.55 -12.11
N VAL A 176 17.90 4.22 -13.27
CA VAL A 176 17.53 2.86 -13.62
C VAL A 176 17.91 2.60 -15.08
N PRO A 177 18.53 1.45 -15.40
CA PRO A 177 18.84 1.10 -16.78
C PRO A 177 17.60 1.18 -17.68
N HIS A 178 17.80 1.42 -18.97
CA HIS A 178 16.69 1.43 -19.93
C HIS A 178 15.84 0.17 -19.79
N ARG A 179 14.51 0.35 -19.72
CA ARG A 179 13.52 -0.72 -19.53
C ARG A 179 13.64 -1.46 -18.19
N GLY A 180 14.41 -0.91 -17.23
CA GLY A 180 14.58 -1.46 -15.89
C GLY A 180 13.56 -0.95 -14.88
N CYS A 181 12.74 0.07 -15.16
CA CYS A 181 11.78 0.59 -14.18
C CYS A 181 10.57 -0.35 -14.05
N ARG A 182 10.35 -0.92 -12.87
CA ARG A 182 9.28 -1.92 -12.63
C ARG A 182 8.22 -1.49 -11.61
N TRP A 183 8.54 -0.55 -10.74
CA TRP A 183 7.63 -0.19 -9.65
C TRP A 183 7.68 1.31 -9.36
N VAL A 184 6.48 1.91 -9.32
CA VAL A 184 6.28 3.37 -9.23
C VAL A 184 5.47 3.75 -7.98
N GLY A 185 5.46 2.89 -6.96
CA GLY A 185 4.56 3.04 -5.82
C GLY A 185 4.79 4.28 -4.97
N TYR A 186 6.04 4.77 -4.89
CA TYR A 186 6.40 6.00 -4.16
C TYR A 186 5.70 7.26 -4.68
N THR A 187 5.28 7.28 -5.95
CA THR A 187 4.52 8.40 -6.52
C THR A 187 3.05 8.05 -6.71
N LYS A 188 2.74 6.76 -6.95
CA LYS A 188 1.37 6.25 -7.11
C LYS A 188 0.46 6.56 -5.92
N VAL A 189 1.00 6.51 -4.71
CA VAL A 189 0.23 6.77 -3.48
C VAL A 189 -0.28 8.22 -3.42
N TRP A 190 0.47 9.21 -3.89
CA TRP A 190 0.05 10.62 -3.83
C TRP A 190 -1.04 10.95 -4.84
N ASN A 191 -0.96 10.35 -6.03
CA ASN A 191 -2.04 10.41 -7.03
C ASN A 191 -3.34 9.79 -6.49
N PHE A 192 -3.24 8.65 -5.81
CA PHE A 192 -4.40 8.02 -5.18
C PHE A 192 -4.98 8.84 -4.02
N LEU A 193 -4.14 9.57 -3.29
CA LEU A 193 -4.60 10.46 -2.22
C LEU A 193 -5.06 11.83 -2.70
N ASP A 194 -4.89 12.15 -3.99
CA ASP A 194 -5.05 13.49 -4.57
C ASP A 194 -4.20 14.55 -3.84
N TYR A 195 -2.96 14.20 -3.48
CA TYR A 195 -2.03 15.07 -2.75
C TYR A 195 -1.12 15.85 -3.70
N SER A 196 -0.84 17.10 -3.34
CA SER A 196 0.07 17.96 -4.10
C SER A 196 1.51 17.47 -3.88
N ALA A 197 2.27 17.28 -4.95
CA ALA A 197 3.66 16.84 -4.86
C ALA A 197 4.54 17.51 -5.92
N VAL A 198 5.79 17.78 -5.57
CA VAL A 198 6.83 18.26 -6.49
C VAL A 198 8.12 17.49 -6.25
N VAL A 199 8.88 17.27 -7.31
CA VAL A 199 10.19 16.63 -7.27
C VAL A 199 11.24 17.66 -7.65
N LEU A 200 12.33 17.70 -6.89
CA LEU A 200 13.49 18.53 -7.20
C LEU A 200 14.80 17.73 -7.07
N PRO A 201 15.83 18.04 -7.88
CA PRO A 201 17.15 17.48 -7.70
C PRO A 201 17.73 17.87 -6.34
N ALA A 202 18.18 16.90 -5.56
CA ALA A 202 18.74 17.07 -4.22
C ALA A 202 20.22 16.66 -4.11
N GLY A 203 20.86 16.42 -5.25
CA GLY A 203 22.26 16.03 -5.35
C GLY A 203 22.49 15.14 -6.57
N ALA A 204 23.67 14.54 -6.60
CA ALA A 204 24.03 13.48 -7.53
C ALA A 204 24.65 12.32 -6.74
N VAL A 205 24.59 11.12 -7.31
CA VAL A 205 25.36 9.98 -6.81
C VAL A 205 26.84 10.34 -6.87
N ASP A 206 27.56 10.09 -5.78
CA ASP A 206 29.01 10.26 -5.69
C ASP A 206 29.62 8.92 -5.31
N LYS A 207 30.31 8.27 -6.24
CA LYS A 207 30.87 6.94 -6.00
C LYS A 207 31.90 6.87 -4.87
N THR A 208 32.46 8.01 -4.46
CA THR A 208 33.41 8.08 -3.33
C THR A 208 32.70 8.12 -1.98
N VAL A 209 31.44 8.53 -1.96
CA VAL A 209 30.59 8.63 -0.75
C VAL A 209 29.58 7.48 -0.71
N ASP A 210 28.87 7.22 -1.81
CA ASP A 210 27.78 6.26 -1.94
C ASP A 210 28.29 4.84 -2.23
N THR A 211 29.25 4.39 -1.42
CA THR A 211 29.88 3.07 -1.58
C THR A 211 28.99 1.95 -1.02
N MET A 212 29.20 0.72 -1.50
CA MET A 212 28.53 -0.47 -0.97
C MET A 212 29.03 -0.91 0.41
N ALA A 213 30.09 -0.28 0.93
CA ALA A 213 30.73 -0.70 2.18
C ALA A 213 29.80 -0.49 3.39
N ASP A 214 29.10 0.63 3.45
CA ASP A 214 28.23 1.01 4.58
C ASP A 214 26.94 0.17 4.66
N VAL A 215 26.64 -0.57 3.59
CA VAL A 215 25.43 -1.38 3.43
C VAL A 215 25.75 -2.85 3.15
N ALA A 216 26.99 -3.28 3.37
CA ALA A 216 27.44 -4.65 3.10
C ALA A 216 26.68 -5.72 3.91
N SER A 217 26.10 -5.35 5.05
CA SER A 217 25.28 -6.22 5.90
C SER A 217 23.80 -6.29 5.48
N TYR A 218 23.41 -5.56 4.43
CA TYR A 218 22.02 -5.55 3.98
C TYR A 218 21.64 -6.88 3.32
N GLU A 219 20.57 -7.49 3.84
CA GLU A 219 19.96 -8.66 3.25
C GLU A 219 18.62 -8.30 2.60
N PRO A 220 18.44 -8.58 1.30
CA PRO A 220 17.16 -8.33 0.64
C PRO A 220 16.02 -9.12 1.27
N ARG A 221 14.92 -8.44 1.57
CA ARG A 221 13.73 -8.97 2.26
C ARG A 221 12.92 -9.94 1.43
N ASN A 222 13.03 -9.87 0.10
CA ASN A 222 12.38 -10.74 -0.88
C ASN A 222 13.02 -10.57 -2.27
N GLU A 223 12.49 -11.27 -3.27
CA GLU A 223 13.00 -11.23 -4.65
C GLU A 223 12.89 -9.85 -5.32
N LEU A 224 11.83 -9.09 -5.06
CA LEU A 224 11.65 -7.75 -5.63
C LEU A 224 12.67 -6.76 -5.05
N ASP A 225 12.90 -6.85 -3.75
CA ASP A 225 13.92 -6.07 -3.06
C ASP A 225 15.32 -6.44 -3.54
N ARG A 226 15.61 -7.74 -3.71
CA ARG A 226 16.89 -8.22 -4.25
C ARG A 226 17.13 -7.70 -5.67
N TRP A 227 16.10 -7.75 -6.51
CA TRP A 227 16.16 -7.21 -7.85
C TRP A 227 16.45 -5.70 -7.82
N ASN A 228 15.75 -4.93 -6.99
CA ASN A 228 15.97 -3.48 -6.86
C ASN A 228 17.37 -3.16 -6.35
N TRP A 229 17.83 -3.89 -5.32
CA TRP A 229 19.17 -3.75 -4.74
C TRP A 229 20.27 -3.94 -5.79
N ASN A 230 20.11 -4.95 -6.64
CA ASN A 230 21.06 -5.27 -7.69
C ASN A 230 21.04 -4.29 -8.88
N LEU A 231 20.17 -3.27 -8.88
CA LEU A 231 20.21 -2.21 -9.90
C LEU A 231 21.31 -1.19 -9.64
N TYR A 232 21.72 -1.01 -8.38
CA TYR A 232 22.68 0.02 -8.01
C TYR A 232 24.09 -0.37 -8.41
N ASP A 233 24.74 0.49 -9.18
CA ASP A 233 26.14 0.36 -9.57
C ASP A 233 26.79 1.75 -9.43
N PRO A 234 27.70 1.95 -8.46
CA PRO A 234 28.26 3.27 -8.18
C PRO A 234 29.15 3.78 -9.33
N GLU A 235 29.78 2.91 -10.11
CA GLU A 235 30.62 3.34 -11.25
C GLU A 235 29.76 3.81 -12.42
N ILE A 236 28.65 3.12 -12.69
CA ILE A 236 27.72 3.50 -13.77
C ILE A 236 26.88 4.71 -13.38
N MET A 237 26.50 4.82 -12.10
CA MET A 237 25.58 5.84 -11.63
C MET A 237 26.26 7.11 -11.13
N ASP A 238 27.60 7.16 -11.06
CA ASP A 238 28.35 8.36 -10.65
C ASP A 238 27.89 9.61 -11.42
N GLY A 239 27.58 10.68 -10.70
CA GLY A 239 27.07 11.94 -11.25
C GLY A 239 25.59 11.93 -11.65
N MET A 240 24.86 10.81 -11.55
CA MET A 240 23.42 10.76 -11.85
C MET A 240 22.61 11.50 -10.78
N PRO A 241 21.55 12.24 -11.15
CA PRO A 241 20.79 13.05 -10.21
C PRO A 241 20.04 12.20 -9.19
N VAL A 242 20.03 12.66 -7.94
CA VAL A 242 19.20 12.12 -6.86
C VAL A 242 18.02 13.07 -6.65
N GLY A 243 16.80 12.57 -6.79
CA GLY A 243 15.58 13.37 -6.60
C GLY A 243 15.03 13.26 -5.18
N VAL A 244 14.54 14.38 -4.64
CA VAL A 244 13.69 14.40 -3.45
C VAL A 244 12.28 14.81 -3.84
N GLN A 245 11.29 14.12 -3.28
CA GLN A 245 9.87 14.42 -3.45
C GLN A 245 9.34 15.12 -2.21
N ILE A 246 8.68 16.26 -2.43
CA ILE A 246 8.02 17.07 -1.40
C ILE A 246 6.52 16.91 -1.61
N VAL A 247 5.81 16.49 -0.56
CA VAL A 247 4.38 16.20 -0.62
C VAL A 247 3.64 17.05 0.41
N GLY A 248 2.56 17.70 -0.01
CA GLY A 248 1.58 18.37 0.83
C GLY A 248 0.23 17.68 0.72
N ARG A 249 -0.76 18.15 1.49
CA ARG A 249 -2.12 17.60 1.40
C ARG A 249 -2.78 18.10 0.11
N LYS A 250 -3.97 17.55 -0.14
CA LYS A 250 -4.87 18.00 -1.20
C LYS A 250 -5.11 19.53 -1.08
N LEU A 251 -4.94 20.25 -2.19
CA LEU A 251 -5.09 21.71 -2.30
C LEU A 251 -4.07 22.50 -1.47
N GLU A 252 -2.83 22.02 -1.35
CA GLU A 252 -1.74 22.75 -0.67
C GLU A 252 -0.57 23.06 -1.62
N GLU A 253 -0.85 23.28 -2.91
CA GLU A 253 0.17 23.53 -3.95
C GLU A 253 1.11 24.68 -3.57
N GLU A 254 0.60 25.81 -3.06
CA GLU A 254 1.42 26.95 -2.65
C GLU A 254 2.36 26.63 -1.48
N LYS A 255 1.92 25.77 -0.55
CA LYS A 255 2.76 25.32 0.56
C LYS A 255 3.86 24.40 0.08
N VAL A 256 3.54 23.46 -0.82
CA VAL A 256 4.52 22.55 -1.43
C VAL A 256 5.56 23.33 -2.22
N LEU A 257 5.15 24.31 -3.02
CA LEU A 257 6.06 25.18 -3.76
C LEU A 257 6.90 26.07 -2.83
N GLY A 258 6.32 26.59 -1.74
CA GLY A 258 7.05 27.34 -0.72
C GLY A 258 8.13 26.50 -0.04
N ALA A 259 7.80 25.26 0.35
CA ALA A 259 8.76 24.31 0.91
C ALA A 259 9.85 23.94 -0.11
N ALA A 260 9.48 23.71 -1.37
CA ALA A 260 10.43 23.43 -2.45
C ALA A 260 11.44 24.55 -2.65
N LYS A 261 10.97 25.81 -2.68
CA LYS A 261 11.83 27.00 -2.77
C LYS A 261 12.80 27.09 -1.57
N ALA A 262 12.31 26.82 -0.36
CA ALA A 262 13.15 26.81 0.82
C ALA A 262 14.24 25.73 0.75
N ILE A 263 13.88 24.52 0.34
CA ILE A 263 14.80 23.39 0.22
C ILE A 263 15.82 23.63 -0.90
N GLU A 264 15.38 24.08 -2.07
CA GLU A 264 16.27 24.46 -3.17
C GLU A 264 17.30 25.50 -2.73
N SER A 265 16.89 26.51 -1.95
CA SER A 265 17.80 27.54 -1.44
C SER A 265 18.89 27.00 -0.51
N VAL A 266 18.61 25.91 0.21
CA VAL A 266 19.59 25.21 1.06
C VAL A 266 20.52 24.37 0.19
N LEU A 267 19.98 23.67 -0.80
CA LEU A 267 20.75 22.81 -1.70
C LEU A 267 21.72 23.60 -2.57
N ARG A 268 21.36 24.81 -3.01
CA ARG A 268 22.23 25.70 -3.81
C ARG A 268 23.37 26.36 -3.02
N LYS A 269 23.34 26.29 -1.69
CA LYS A 269 24.39 26.87 -0.81
C LYS A 269 25.53 25.87 -0.51
N LYS A 270 25.41 24.63 -0.98
CA LYS A 270 26.51 23.66 -1.03
C LYS A 270 27.38 23.90 -2.26
#